data_AF-A0A8T7MEA9-F1
#
_entry.id   AF-A0A8T7MEA9-F1
#
_cell.length_a   1.000
_cell.length_b   1.000
_cell.length_c   1.000
_cell.angle_alpha   90.00
_cell.angle_beta   90.00
_cell.angle_gamma   90.00
#
_symmetry.space_group_name_H-M   'P 1'
#
loop_
_entity.id
_entity.type
_entity.pdbx_description
1 polymer ?
#
loop_
_entity_poly.entity_id
_entity_poly.type
_entity_poly.pdbx_seq_one_letter_code
_entity_poly.pdbx_strand_id
1 'polypeptide(L)'
;MEKEQFNEVKARLQKMTPLLINGAVEVFENDPELVARFGISLREVAKQSVITLRDVLLGSLQLDHPQLLVGELKWLEHLLQSRQINPQTMHQNFQRFRTNLSMGLSPEDAAVVLSLYDQAVEKLI
;
A
#
# COMPACT_ATOMS: atom_id res chain seq x y z
N MET A 1 -10.87 -3.23 -17.41
CA MET A 1 -10.87 -4.58 -16.78
C MET A 1 -12.28 -5.13 -16.74
N GLU A 2 -12.47 -6.41 -17.01
CA GLU A 2 -13.80 -7.04 -16.97
C GLU A 2 -14.28 -7.23 -15.52
N LYS A 3 -15.60 -7.24 -15.31
CA LYS A 3 -16.22 -7.29 -13.97
C LYS A 3 -15.84 -8.55 -13.18
N GLU A 4 -15.73 -9.68 -13.87
CA GLU A 4 -15.35 -10.97 -13.27
C GLU A 4 -13.89 -10.94 -12.80
N GLN A 5 -12.98 -10.53 -13.69
CA GLN A 5 -11.56 -10.32 -13.37
C GLN A 5 -11.36 -9.36 -12.19
N PHE A 6 -12.09 -8.23 -12.14
CA PHE A 6 -12.03 -7.31 -11.00
C PHE A 6 -12.42 -7.98 -9.67
N ASN A 7 -13.48 -8.78 -9.66
CA ASN A 7 -13.93 -9.46 -8.45
C ASN A 7 -12.91 -10.49 -7.96
N GLU A 8 -12.23 -11.18 -8.87
CA GLU A 8 -11.14 -12.10 -8.53
C GLU A 8 -9.95 -11.37 -7.91
N VAL A 9 -9.47 -10.29 -8.55
CA VAL A 9 -8.40 -9.43 -8.03
C VAL A 9 -8.77 -8.92 -6.64
N LYS A 10 -10.00 -8.44 -6.46
CA LYS A 10 -10.52 -7.99 -5.17
C LYS A 10 -10.47 -9.08 -4.11
N ALA A 11 -10.99 -10.27 -4.40
CA ALA A 11 -11.01 -11.39 -3.46
C ALA A 11 -9.57 -11.81 -3.06
N ARG A 12 -8.63 -11.85 -4.01
CA ARG A 12 -7.23 -12.16 -3.75
C ARG A 12 -6.57 -11.10 -2.87
N LEU A 13 -6.73 -9.81 -3.19
CA LEU A 13 -6.20 -8.69 -2.40
C LEU A 13 -6.75 -8.70 -0.97
N GLN A 14 -8.04 -9.02 -0.79
CA GLN A 14 -8.63 -9.18 0.53
C GLN A 14 -8.02 -10.37 1.29
N LYS A 15 -7.85 -11.52 0.63
CA LYS A 15 -7.25 -12.72 1.23
C LYS A 15 -5.78 -12.49 1.66
N MET A 16 -5.00 -11.73 0.90
CA MET A 16 -3.61 -11.42 1.25
C MET A 16 -3.45 -10.26 2.24
N THR A 17 -4.53 -9.58 2.62
CA THR A 17 -4.45 -8.41 3.52
C THR A 17 -3.65 -8.69 4.81
N PRO A 18 -3.79 -9.84 5.48
CA PRO A 18 -2.95 -10.16 6.64
C PRO A 18 -1.44 -10.17 6.34
N LEU A 19 -1.04 -10.67 5.16
CA LEU A 19 0.37 -10.66 4.72
C LEU A 19 0.86 -9.23 4.48
N LEU A 20 0.04 -8.39 3.84
CA LEU A 20 0.34 -6.99 3.61
C LEU A 20 0.51 -6.23 4.93
N ILE A 21 -0.37 -6.48 5.90
CA ILE A 21 -0.31 -5.87 7.24
C ILE A 21 0.99 -6.29 7.94
N ASN A 22 1.31 -7.58 7.96
CA ASN A 22 2.52 -8.07 8.62
C ASN A 22 3.78 -7.43 8.02
N GLY A 23 3.84 -7.29 6.68
CA GLY A 23 4.94 -6.60 6.02
C GLY A 23 5.08 -5.13 6.44
N ALA A 24 3.96 -4.40 6.57
CA ALA A 24 3.99 -3.02 7.03
C ALA A 24 4.39 -2.91 8.51
N VAL A 25 3.92 -3.81 9.36
CA VAL A 25 4.29 -3.89 10.78
C VAL A 25 5.80 -4.08 10.93
N GLU A 26 6.40 -5.00 10.18
CA GLU A 26 7.86 -5.23 10.21
C GLU A 26 8.64 -3.98 9.80
N VAL A 27 8.20 -3.24 8.77
CA VAL A 27 8.85 -1.98 8.38
C VAL A 27 8.72 -0.94 9.49
N PHE A 28 7.53 -0.81 10.09
CA PHE A 28 7.26 0.21 11.10
C PHE A 28 7.95 -0.10 12.44
N GLU A 29 8.03 -1.36 12.85
CA GLU A 29 8.73 -1.80 14.06
C GLU A 29 10.25 -1.61 13.95
N ASN A 30 10.80 -1.53 12.73
CA ASN A 30 12.21 -1.22 12.48
C ASN A 30 12.53 0.29 12.50
N ASP A 31 11.53 1.16 12.63
CA ASP A 31 11.71 2.61 12.75
C ASP A 31 11.58 3.04 14.22
N PRO A 32 12.69 3.39 14.91
CA PRO A 32 12.65 3.77 16.32
C PRO A 32 11.77 5.00 16.61
N GLU A 33 11.63 5.92 15.66
CA GLU A 33 10.82 7.12 15.83
C GLU A 33 9.33 6.75 15.85
N LEU A 34 8.89 5.92 14.90
CA LEU A 34 7.52 5.43 14.87
C LEU A 34 7.19 4.59 16.11
N VAL A 35 8.12 3.72 16.53
CA VAL A 35 7.97 2.92 17.76
C VAL A 35 7.82 3.83 18.98
N ALA A 36 8.68 4.84 19.13
CA ALA A 36 8.59 5.79 20.25
C ALA A 36 7.29 6.62 20.22
N ARG A 37 6.81 6.98 19.03
CA ARG A 37 5.63 7.83 18.84
C ARG A 37 4.31 7.07 19.03
N PHE A 38 4.20 5.85 18.52
CA PHE A 38 2.94 5.11 18.49
C PHE A 38 2.87 3.95 19.50
N GLY A 39 4.02 3.47 20.01
CA GLY A 39 4.08 2.43 21.03
C GLY A 39 3.18 1.23 20.72
N ILE A 40 2.27 0.90 21.65
CA ILE A 40 1.33 -0.21 21.52
C ILE A 40 0.34 -0.06 20.35
N SER A 41 0.11 1.16 19.87
CA SER A 41 -0.82 1.45 18.77
C SER A 41 -0.18 1.31 17.39
N LEU A 42 1.14 1.11 17.30
CA LEU A 42 1.89 1.04 16.04
C LEU A 42 1.29 0.00 15.06
N ARG A 43 0.89 -1.16 15.60
CA ARG A 43 0.29 -2.24 14.80
C ARG A 43 -1.04 -1.88 14.18
N GLU A 44 -1.89 -1.17 14.93
CA GLU A 44 -3.18 -0.72 14.39
C GLU A 44 -2.99 0.38 13.35
N VAL A 45 -2.00 1.26 13.54
CA VAL A 45 -1.60 2.26 12.53
C VAL A 45 -1.12 1.60 11.24
N ALA A 46 -0.23 0.61 11.32
CA ALA A 46 0.24 -0.16 10.18
C ALA A 46 -0.91 -0.86 9.44
N LYS A 47 -1.81 -1.50 10.21
CA LYS A 47 -3.01 -2.15 9.68
C LYS A 47 -3.91 -1.18 8.92
N GLN A 48 -4.22 -0.03 9.52
CA GLN A 48 -5.10 0.95 8.89
C GLN A 48 -4.46 1.51 7.61
N SER A 49 -3.15 1.77 7.63
CA SER A 49 -2.39 2.22 6.45
C SER A 49 -2.52 1.23 5.28
N VAL A 50 -2.34 -0.06 5.56
CA VAL A 50 -2.46 -1.13 4.55
C VAL A 50 -3.89 -1.25 4.00
N ILE A 51 -4.90 -1.18 4.87
CA ILE A 51 -6.31 -1.27 4.47
C ILE A 51 -6.67 -0.10 3.56
N THR A 52 -6.31 1.13 3.95
CA THR A 52 -6.56 2.33 3.16
C THR A 52 -5.89 2.23 1.79
N LEU A 53 -4.59 1.88 1.73
CA LEU A 53 -3.85 1.78 0.48
C LEU A 53 -4.45 0.70 -0.45
N ARG A 54 -4.83 -0.46 0.10
CA ARG A 54 -5.49 -1.54 -0.66
C ARG A 54 -6.83 -1.08 -1.23
N ASP A 55 -7.64 -0.39 -0.44
CA ASP A 55 -8.97 0.03 -0.87
C ASP A 55 -8.90 1.12 -1.95
N VAL A 56 -7.95 2.04 -1.83
CA VAL A 56 -7.66 3.04 -2.89
C VAL A 56 -7.12 2.39 -4.15
N LEU A 57 -6.24 1.40 -4.04
CA LEU A 57 -5.74 0.61 -5.17
C LEU A 57 -6.91 -0.09 -5.89
N LEU A 58 -7.82 -0.72 -5.15
CA LEU A 58 -9.02 -1.35 -5.70
C LEU A 58 -9.95 -0.34 -6.39
N GLY A 59 -10.18 0.82 -5.76
CA GLY A 59 -10.98 1.90 -6.36
C GLY A 59 -10.37 2.42 -7.65
N SER A 60 -9.04 2.59 -7.68
CA SER A 60 -8.29 3.04 -8.86
C SER A 60 -8.42 2.05 -10.01
N LEU A 61 -8.33 0.74 -9.72
CA LEU A 61 -8.50 -0.33 -10.71
C LEU A 61 -9.94 -0.43 -11.21
N GLN A 62 -10.94 -0.28 -10.33
CA GLN A 62 -12.35 -0.38 -10.68
C GLN A 62 -12.80 0.75 -11.61
N LEU A 63 -12.31 1.96 -11.35
CA LEU A 63 -12.68 3.18 -12.07
C LEU A 63 -11.77 3.47 -13.27
N ASP A 64 -10.75 2.63 -13.50
CA ASP A 64 -9.66 2.90 -14.45
C ASP A 64 -9.07 4.32 -14.26
N HIS A 65 -8.84 4.67 -12.99
CA HIS A 65 -8.42 6.01 -12.58
C HIS A 65 -7.15 5.97 -11.71
N PRO A 66 -5.95 5.79 -12.31
CA PRO A 66 -4.69 5.71 -11.57
C PRO A 66 -4.37 6.95 -10.73
N GLN A 67 -4.92 8.11 -11.10
CA GLN A 67 -4.69 9.37 -10.40
C GLN A 67 -5.30 9.37 -8.99
N LEU A 68 -6.28 8.50 -8.70
CA LEU A 68 -6.80 8.32 -7.36
C LEU A 68 -5.71 7.80 -6.40
N LEU A 69 -4.98 6.77 -6.83
CA LEU A 69 -3.85 6.23 -6.07
C LEU A 69 -2.71 7.25 -5.95
N VAL A 70 -2.39 7.97 -7.02
CA VAL A 70 -1.38 9.06 -6.99
C VAL A 70 -1.75 10.13 -5.97
N GLY A 71 -3.02 10.56 -5.97
CA GLY A 71 -3.51 11.58 -5.04
C GLY A 71 -3.41 11.14 -3.59
N GLU A 72 -3.80 9.90 -3.29
CA GLU A 72 -3.69 9.32 -1.96
C GLU A 72 -2.23 9.23 -1.50
N LEU A 73 -1.34 8.74 -2.36
CA LEU A 73 0.07 8.60 -2.02
C LEU A 73 0.75 9.95 -1.79
N LYS A 74 0.41 10.98 -2.59
CA LYS A 74 0.89 12.36 -2.38
C LYS A 74 0.36 12.97 -1.10
N TRP A 75 -0.93 12.76 -0.80
CA TRP A 75 -1.51 13.20 0.46
C TRP A 75 -0.82 12.54 1.65
N LEU A 76 -0.58 11.23 1.58
CA LEU A 76 0.12 10.47 2.61
C LEU A 76 1.55 10.98 2.78
N GLU A 77 2.30 11.15 1.70
CA GLU A 77 3.65 11.72 1.75
C GLU A 77 3.66 13.09 2.44
N HIS A 78 2.78 14.00 2.02
CA HIS A 78 2.68 15.34 2.60
C HIS A 78 2.34 15.31 4.10
N LEU A 79 1.36 14.47 4.49
CA LEU A 79 0.97 14.30 5.88
C LEU A 79 2.16 13.82 6.73
N LEU A 80 2.95 12.87 6.23
CA LEU A 80 4.07 12.30 6.96
C LEU A 80 5.24 13.27 7.06
N GLN A 81 5.55 13.98 5.98
CA GLN A 81 6.52 15.08 5.99
C GLN A 81 6.14 16.15 7.02
N SER A 82 4.86 16.56 7.07
CA SER A 82 4.37 17.56 8.05
C SER A 82 4.50 17.08 9.51
N ARG A 83 4.49 15.76 9.72
CA ARG A 83 4.65 15.12 11.02
C ARG A 83 6.11 14.75 11.33
N GLN A 84 7.03 15.12 10.44
CA GLN A 84 8.46 14.82 10.52
C GLN A 84 8.76 13.33 10.59
N ILE A 85 7.89 12.48 10.02
CA ILE A 85 8.13 11.05 9.95
C ILE A 85 9.19 10.76 8.90
N ASN A 86 10.11 9.86 9.22
CA ASN A 86 11.20 9.46 8.32
C ASN A 86 10.66 9.00 6.94
N PRO A 87 11.00 9.72 5.85
CA PRO A 87 10.53 9.36 4.51
C PRO A 87 11.09 8.02 4.02
N GLN A 88 12.23 7.56 4.57
CA GLN A 88 12.80 6.26 4.20
C GLN A 88 11.91 5.09 4.60
N THR A 89 11.26 5.17 5.76
CA THR A 89 10.32 4.14 6.25
C THR A 89 9.13 3.99 5.32
N MET A 90 8.69 5.10 4.69
CA MET A 90 7.63 5.06 3.69
C MET A 90 8.05 4.39 2.39
N HIS A 91 9.25 4.72 1.88
CA HIS A 91 9.78 4.04 0.70
C HIS A 91 9.93 2.54 0.95
N GLN A 92 10.44 2.14 2.12
CA GLN A 92 10.54 0.74 2.51
C GLN A 92 9.16 0.08 2.58
N ASN A 93 8.15 0.77 3.13
CA ASN A 93 6.79 0.24 3.20
C ASN A 93 6.18 0.06 1.79
N PHE A 94 6.37 1.01 0.89
CA PHE A 94 5.91 0.89 -0.50
C PHE A 94 6.61 -0.27 -1.24
N GLN A 95 7.92 -0.41 -1.08
CA GLN A 95 8.67 -1.55 -1.64
C GLN A 95 8.20 -2.90 -1.07
N ARG A 96 7.94 -2.96 0.25
CA ARG A 96 7.43 -4.15 0.91
C ARG A 96 6.03 -4.51 0.43
N PHE A 97 5.15 -3.53 0.29
CA PHE A 97 3.80 -3.69 -0.24
C PHE A 97 3.84 -4.23 -1.68
N ARG A 98 4.63 -3.61 -2.56
CA ARG A 98 4.85 -4.06 -3.94
C ARG A 98 5.34 -5.52 -4.01
N THR A 99 6.33 -5.86 -3.18
CA THR A 99 6.89 -7.22 -3.14
C THR A 99 5.81 -8.24 -2.77
N ASN A 100 5.03 -7.96 -1.72
CA ASN A 100 3.95 -8.84 -1.29
C ASN A 100 2.83 -8.98 -2.34
N LEU A 101 2.50 -7.90 -3.06
CA LEU A 101 1.58 -7.95 -4.19
C LEU A 101 2.09 -8.89 -5.29
N SER A 102 3.37 -8.79 -5.67
CA SER A 102 3.96 -9.62 -6.72
C SER A 102 4.00 -11.11 -6.37
N MET A 103 4.11 -11.46 -5.09
CA MET A 103 4.19 -12.84 -4.63
C MET A 103 2.81 -13.50 -4.43
N GLY A 104 1.78 -12.71 -4.12
CA GLY A 104 0.47 -13.26 -3.74
C GLY A 104 -0.63 -13.13 -4.79
N LEU A 105 -0.37 -12.47 -5.91
CA LEU A 105 -1.27 -12.40 -7.06
C LEU A 105 -0.87 -13.42 -8.14
N SER A 106 -1.82 -13.80 -9.00
CA SER A 106 -1.49 -14.55 -10.21
C SER A 106 -0.62 -13.67 -11.14
N PRO A 107 0.19 -14.24 -12.06
CA PRO A 107 1.02 -13.43 -12.95
C PRO A 107 0.23 -12.39 -13.76
N GLU A 108 -0.98 -12.75 -14.21
CA GLU A 108 -1.87 -11.87 -14.98
C GLU A 108 -2.41 -10.72 -14.12
N ASP A 109 -2.92 -11.04 -12.92
CA ASP A 109 -3.42 -10.03 -11.98
C ASP A 109 -2.29 -9.11 -11.50
N ALA A 110 -1.11 -9.69 -11.21
CA ALA A 110 0.06 -8.96 -10.77
C ALA A 110 0.49 -7.94 -11.82
N ALA A 111 0.49 -8.28 -13.11
CA ALA A 111 0.87 -7.35 -14.17
C ALA A 111 -0.01 -6.09 -14.18
N VAL A 112 -1.34 -6.26 -14.05
CA VAL A 112 -2.28 -5.13 -14.03
C VAL A 112 -2.13 -4.31 -12.75
N VAL A 113 -2.14 -4.96 -11.59
CA VAL A 113 -2.08 -4.30 -10.29
C VAL A 113 -0.75 -3.58 -10.08
N LEU A 114 0.37 -4.24 -10.39
CA LEU A 114 1.70 -3.66 -10.23
C LEU A 114 1.95 -2.55 -11.24
N SER A 115 1.45 -2.64 -12.48
CA SER A 115 1.59 -1.55 -13.43
C SER A 115 0.94 -0.26 -12.93
N LEU A 116 -0.27 -0.34 -12.37
CA LEU A 116 -0.95 0.82 -11.80
C LEU A 116 -0.24 1.33 -10.52
N TYR A 117 0.22 0.41 -9.67
CA TYR A 117 0.94 0.74 -8.45
C TYR A 117 2.27 1.44 -8.74
N ASP A 118 3.08 0.89 -9.65
CA ASP A 118 4.40 1.40 -10.01
C ASP A 118 4.28 2.79 -10.64
N GLN A 119 3.33 2.99 -11.56
CA GLN A 119 3.03 4.31 -12.13
C GLN A 119 2.65 5.35 -11.06
N ALA A 120 2.04 4.92 -9.96
CA ALA A 120 1.66 5.83 -8.88
C ALA A 120 2.84 6.17 -7.98
N VAL A 121 3.68 5.18 -7.64
CA VAL A 121 4.88 5.38 -6.80
C VAL A 121 5.96 6.17 -7.55
N GLU A 122 6.15 5.95 -8.84
CA GLU A 122 7.11 6.72 -9.67
C GLU A 122 6.84 8.23 -9.66
N LYS A 123 5.60 8.66 -9.41
CA LYS A 123 5.23 10.10 -9.35
C LYS A 123 5.51 10.77 -8.00
N LEU A 124 6.03 10.02 -7.03
CA LEU A 124 6.44 10.52 -5.71
C LEU A 124 7.95 10.80 -5.65
N ILE A 125 8.74 10.31 -6.61
CA ILE A 125 10.21 10.39 -6.66
C ILE A 125 10.65 11.48 -7.64
#